data_AF-A0A1H0LX40-F1
#
_entry.id   AF-A0A1H0LX40-F1
#
_cell.length_a   1.000
_cell.length_b   1.000
_cell.length_c   1.000
_cell.angle_alpha   90.00
_cell.angle_beta   90.00
_cell.angle_gamma   90.00
#
_symmetry.space_group_name_H-M   'P 1'
#
loop_
_entity.id
_entity.type
_entity.pdbx_description
1 polymer ?
#
loop_
_entity_poly.entity_id
_entity_poly.type
_entity_poly.pdbx_seq_one_letter_code
_entity_poly.pdbx_strand_id
1 'polypeptide(L)'
;MVKITTRPQLTAEQAAALRREMPDDPVRDAQRLACECCGRGVVVTELTPVRIAERLGMGGSYVSPITVPGHAPKSRPKPPPNAVRVAICPTCAARRAEAKAYVEQHPALEQRYGNVVRQHVETALQALDVIGLPRPTNETHWAAIWPRLWRAAGGIAWSNPETVSPGYVNRRPWDHVRAAQRDEMRKAYADGLRALVARHQPSVPLPCPGPRGTATGCLYCGVSSVTLAAADVARLGGVQQAQDAAWRRVLTNQTALGRTGPEKVRGHLCATCSAALDKAGGAVGVTSRTQALADHLVATGRAKLAGSLRDWLQGHEGAVYVLPAHAVTGRPPSSTPWVHAAALLDAVQAPPEVALPTS
;
A
#
# COMPACT_ATOMS: atom_id res chain seq x y z
N MET A 1 12.12 9.91 -59.63
CA MET A 1 11.52 8.57 -59.40
C MET A 1 11.88 8.11 -58.01
N VAL A 2 10.95 8.18 -57.05
CA VAL A 2 11.16 7.69 -55.69
C VAL A 2 10.92 6.18 -55.70
N LYS A 3 11.95 5.37 -55.45
CA LYS A 3 11.80 3.92 -55.24
C LYS A 3 10.95 3.72 -53.99
N ILE A 4 9.71 3.27 -54.17
CA ILE A 4 8.87 2.77 -53.08
C ILE A 4 9.50 1.45 -52.63
N THR A 5 10.31 1.49 -51.59
CA THR A 5 10.77 0.29 -50.89
C THR A 5 9.55 -0.39 -50.27
N THR A 6 9.24 -1.59 -50.77
CA THR A 6 8.23 -2.49 -50.21
C THR A 6 8.51 -2.69 -48.72
N ARG A 7 7.54 -2.35 -47.87
CA ARG A 7 7.66 -2.58 -46.42
C ARG A 7 7.88 -4.08 -46.17
N PRO A 8 8.82 -4.46 -45.30
CA PRO A 8 9.02 -5.86 -44.95
C PRO A 8 7.73 -6.41 -44.33
N GLN A 9 7.26 -7.55 -44.85
CA GLN A 9 6.12 -8.25 -44.27
C GLN A 9 6.58 -8.94 -42.99
N LEU A 10 6.02 -8.53 -41.85
CA LEU A 10 6.21 -9.20 -40.58
C LEU A 10 5.57 -10.60 -40.65
N THR A 11 6.26 -11.61 -40.12
CA THR A 11 5.65 -12.93 -39.90
C THR A 11 4.53 -12.83 -38.87
N ALA A 12 3.61 -13.80 -38.85
CA ALA A 12 2.50 -13.84 -37.89
C ALA A 12 3.01 -13.82 -36.43
N GLU A 13 4.15 -14.46 -36.17
CA GLU A 13 4.80 -14.51 -34.86
C GLU A 13 5.43 -13.16 -34.47
N GLN A 14 6.14 -12.50 -35.37
CA GLN A 14 6.71 -11.16 -35.15
C GLN A 14 5.60 -10.11 -34.96
N ALA A 15 4.53 -10.19 -35.73
CA ALA A 15 3.38 -9.32 -35.56
C ALA A 15 2.67 -9.57 -34.22
N ALA A 16 2.67 -10.80 -33.71
CA ALA A 16 2.15 -11.13 -32.38
C ALA A 16 3.10 -10.70 -31.24
N ALA A 17 4.41 -10.64 -31.49
CA ALA A 17 5.40 -10.08 -30.55
C ALA A 17 5.30 -8.54 -30.48
N LEU A 18 5.27 -7.85 -31.61
CA LEU A 18 5.06 -6.39 -31.68
C LEU A 18 3.72 -5.96 -31.08
N ARG A 19 2.65 -6.74 -31.27
CA ARG A 19 1.33 -6.51 -30.62
C ARG A 19 1.33 -6.74 -29.11
N ARG A 20 2.33 -7.45 -28.56
CA ARG A 20 2.52 -7.51 -27.10
C ARG A 20 3.16 -6.24 -26.55
N GLU A 21 3.87 -5.50 -27.39
CA GLU A 21 4.61 -4.29 -27.02
C GLU A 21 3.83 -3.00 -27.32
N MET A 22 2.99 -2.99 -28.38
CA MET A 22 2.18 -1.85 -28.78
C MET A 22 0.68 -2.17 -28.69
N PRO A 23 -0.14 -1.33 -28.01
CA PRO A 23 -1.58 -1.48 -28.05
C PRO A 23 -2.06 -1.37 -29.51
N ASP A 24 -2.94 -2.28 -29.94
CA ASP A 24 -3.57 -2.18 -31.25
C ASP A 24 -4.43 -0.90 -31.26
N ASP A 25 -4.21 -0.03 -32.24
CA ASP A 25 -5.04 1.16 -32.40
C ASP A 25 -6.49 0.73 -32.54
N PRO A 26 -7.41 1.33 -31.76
CA PRO A 26 -8.80 1.01 -31.87
C PRO A 26 -9.28 1.32 -33.30
N VAL A 27 -10.24 0.55 -33.80
CA VAL A 27 -10.74 0.68 -35.16
C VAL A 27 -12.04 1.44 -35.18
N ARG A 28 -12.20 2.30 -36.19
CA ARG A 28 -13.48 2.96 -36.43
C ARG A 28 -14.52 1.92 -36.86
N ASP A 29 -15.64 1.89 -36.16
CA ASP A 29 -16.76 0.98 -36.46
C ASP A 29 -18.07 1.73 -36.23
N ALA A 30 -18.79 2.03 -37.32
CA ALA A 30 -20.05 2.77 -37.27
C ALA A 30 -21.24 1.89 -36.86
N GLN A 31 -21.11 0.56 -36.92
CA GLN A 31 -22.19 -0.39 -36.68
C GLN A 31 -22.19 -0.94 -35.24
N ARG A 32 -21.09 -0.75 -34.51
CA ARG A 32 -20.91 -1.30 -33.16
C ARG A 32 -20.61 -0.21 -32.15
N LEU A 33 -21.09 -0.38 -30.92
CA LEU A 33 -20.67 0.43 -29.78
C LEU A 33 -19.55 -0.27 -29.03
N ALA A 34 -18.57 0.47 -28.55
CA ALA A 34 -17.55 -0.08 -27.69
C ALA A 34 -18.16 -0.56 -26.36
N CYS A 35 -17.70 -1.70 -25.86
CA CYS A 35 -18.01 -2.13 -24.50
C CYS A 35 -17.38 -1.16 -23.49
N GLU A 36 -18.16 -0.68 -22.51
CA GLU A 36 -17.72 0.28 -21.49
C GLU A 36 -16.49 -0.20 -20.70
N CYS A 37 -16.32 -1.51 -20.54
CA CYS A 37 -15.19 -2.07 -19.80
C CYS A 37 -14.03 -2.40 -20.74
N CYS A 38 -14.19 -3.38 -21.65
CA CYS A 38 -13.07 -3.91 -22.43
C CYS A 38 -12.87 -3.25 -23.81
N GLY A 39 -13.75 -2.33 -24.20
CA GLY A 39 -13.73 -1.61 -25.47
C GLY A 39 -14.05 -2.43 -26.71
N ARG A 40 -14.26 -3.76 -26.62
CA ARG A 40 -14.64 -4.60 -27.77
C ARG A 40 -15.96 -4.10 -28.37
N GLY A 41 -16.06 -4.12 -29.70
CA GLY A 41 -17.30 -3.75 -30.40
C GLY A 41 -18.46 -4.70 -30.08
N VAL A 42 -19.60 -4.12 -29.72
CA VAL A 42 -20.87 -4.80 -29.41
C VAL A 42 -21.91 -4.38 -30.45
N VAL A 43 -22.56 -5.38 -31.05
CA VAL A 43 -23.73 -5.15 -31.91
C VAL A 43 -24.90 -4.75 -31.02
N VAL A 44 -25.46 -3.56 -31.27
CA VAL A 44 -26.60 -3.06 -30.49
C VAL A 44 -27.86 -3.66 -31.06
N THR A 45 -28.56 -4.43 -30.24
CA THR A 45 -29.92 -4.92 -30.49
C THR A 45 -30.89 -4.19 -29.57
N GLU A 46 -32.19 -4.41 -29.70
CA GLU A 46 -33.21 -3.84 -28.80
C GLU A 46 -32.98 -4.20 -27.33
N LEU A 47 -32.34 -5.34 -27.06
CA LEU A 47 -32.04 -5.83 -25.70
C LEU A 47 -30.68 -5.38 -25.17
N THR A 48 -29.84 -4.74 -25.99
CA THR A 48 -28.48 -4.38 -25.58
C THR A 48 -28.51 -3.11 -24.73
N PRO A 49 -28.16 -3.14 -23.43
CA PRO A 49 -28.15 -1.93 -22.61
C PRO A 49 -27.12 -0.93 -23.16
N VAL A 50 -27.58 0.27 -23.53
CA VAL A 50 -26.74 1.39 -23.97
C VAL A 50 -26.62 2.39 -22.84
N ARG A 51 -25.38 2.80 -22.54
CA ARG A 51 -25.05 3.78 -21.51
C ARG A 51 -24.42 5.00 -22.13
N ILE A 52 -24.57 6.13 -21.45
CA ILE A 52 -23.89 7.36 -21.80
C ILE A 52 -22.73 7.52 -20.82
N ALA A 53 -21.51 7.32 -21.32
CA ALA A 53 -20.31 7.65 -20.58
C ALA A 53 -20.06 9.15 -20.72
N GLU A 54 -20.11 9.88 -19.61
CA GLU A 54 -19.71 11.28 -19.57
C GLU A 54 -18.18 11.37 -19.48
N ARG A 55 -17.59 12.19 -20.36
CA ARG A 55 -16.14 12.39 -20.44
C ARG A 55 -15.56 13.19 -19.26
N LEU A 56 -16.41 13.68 -18.35
CA LEU A 56 -16.06 14.68 -17.34
C LEU A 56 -15.91 14.08 -15.93
N GLY A 57 -15.04 13.07 -15.78
CA GLY A 57 -14.30 12.76 -14.53
C GLY A 57 -15.05 12.60 -13.19
N MET A 58 -16.37 12.70 -13.11
CA MET A 58 -17.12 12.77 -11.85
C MET A 58 -18.37 11.89 -11.91
N GLY A 59 -18.23 10.62 -11.56
CA GLY A 59 -19.16 9.87 -10.71
C GLY A 59 -20.62 9.63 -11.13
N GLY A 60 -21.09 10.08 -12.30
CA GLY A 60 -22.47 9.88 -12.74
C GLY A 60 -22.57 9.09 -14.04
N SER A 61 -22.82 7.77 -13.98
CA SER A 61 -23.30 7.05 -15.16
C SER A 61 -24.80 7.32 -15.34
N TYR A 62 -25.16 8.17 -16.30
CA TYR A 62 -26.55 8.31 -16.72
C TYR A 62 -26.93 7.09 -17.56
N VAL A 63 -27.74 6.19 -16.99
CA VAL A 63 -28.35 5.10 -17.74
C VAL A 63 -29.59 5.66 -18.41
N SER A 64 -29.52 5.95 -19.71
CA SER A 64 -30.73 6.26 -20.46
C SER A 64 -31.46 4.94 -20.75
N PRO A 65 -32.69 4.72 -20.25
CA PRO A 65 -33.44 3.54 -20.65
C PRO A 65 -33.66 3.60 -22.16
N ILE A 66 -33.29 2.54 -22.88
CA ILE A 66 -33.75 2.33 -24.25
C ILE A 66 -35.26 2.26 -24.13
N THR A 67 -35.93 3.23 -24.74
CA THR A 67 -37.38 3.33 -24.74
C THR A 67 -37.99 2.03 -25.22
N VAL A 68 -38.78 1.41 -24.35
CA VAL A 68 -39.81 0.45 -24.76
C VAL A 68 -40.70 1.16 -25.78
N PRO A 69 -41.01 0.55 -26.94
CA PRO A 69 -41.94 1.14 -27.90
C PRO A 69 -43.27 1.47 -27.23
N GLY A 70 -43.70 2.75 -27.27
CA GLY A 70 -45.03 3.17 -26.78
C GLY A 70 -45.07 4.30 -25.73
N HIS A 71 -43.94 4.69 -25.14
CA HIS A 71 -43.88 5.84 -24.23
C HIS A 71 -42.80 6.84 -24.66
N ALA A 72 -43.21 7.91 -25.34
CA ALA A 72 -42.34 9.04 -25.66
C ALA A 72 -42.29 10.01 -24.45
N PRO A 73 -41.19 10.05 -23.66
CA PRO A 73 -41.05 11.06 -22.62
C PRO A 73 -40.99 12.45 -23.26
N LYS A 74 -41.81 13.38 -22.73
CA LYS A 74 -42.05 14.71 -23.31
C LYS A 74 -40.86 15.69 -23.29
N SER A 75 -39.73 15.33 -22.68
CA SER A 75 -38.49 16.10 -22.80
C SER A 75 -37.30 15.21 -22.46
N ARG A 76 -36.62 14.66 -23.48
CA ARG A 76 -35.31 14.04 -23.25
C ARG A 76 -34.29 15.16 -23.02
N PRO A 77 -33.60 15.21 -21.88
CA PRO A 77 -32.44 16.08 -21.76
C PRO A 77 -31.46 15.73 -22.87
N LYS A 78 -31.04 16.75 -23.63
CA LYS A 78 -30.04 16.58 -24.69
C LYS A 78 -28.78 16.04 -24.02
N PRO A 79 -28.21 14.91 -24.48
CA PRO A 79 -26.98 14.40 -23.90
C PRO A 79 -25.90 15.48 -23.99
N PRO A 80 -25.01 15.58 -22.99
CA PRO A 80 -23.95 16.57 -23.02
C PRO A 80 -23.12 16.41 -24.30
N PRO A 81 -22.54 17.49 -24.85
CA PRO A 81 -21.85 17.45 -26.15
C PRO A 81 -20.69 16.46 -26.21
N ASN A 82 -20.16 16.04 -25.05
CA ASN A 82 -19.07 15.06 -24.92
C ASN A 82 -19.53 13.67 -24.46
N ALA A 83 -20.83 13.40 -24.48
CA ALA A 83 -21.39 12.09 -24.17
C ALA A 83 -20.98 11.05 -25.22
N VAL A 84 -20.41 9.92 -24.77
CA VAL A 84 -20.12 8.79 -25.65
C VAL A 84 -21.05 7.63 -25.33
N ARG A 85 -21.72 7.10 -26.35
CA ARG A 85 -22.56 5.91 -26.22
C ARG A 85 -21.68 4.68 -26.14
N VAL A 86 -21.84 3.91 -25.07
CA VAL A 86 -21.15 2.64 -24.84
C VAL A 86 -22.18 1.54 -24.57
N ALA A 87 -21.79 0.29 -24.81
CA ALA A 87 -22.59 -0.89 -24.50
C ALA A 87 -21.89 -1.75 -23.44
N ILE A 88 -22.50 -2.86 -23.03
CA ILE A 88 -21.83 -3.87 -22.18
C ILE A 88 -21.86 -5.19 -22.92
N CYS A 89 -20.70 -5.79 -23.17
CA CYS A 89 -20.64 -7.11 -23.78
C CYS A 89 -21.03 -8.20 -22.76
N PRO A 90 -21.53 -9.37 -23.19
CA PRO A 90 -21.97 -10.44 -22.28
C PRO A 90 -20.91 -10.85 -21.24
N THR A 91 -19.64 -10.90 -21.64
CA THR A 91 -18.53 -11.24 -20.75
C THR A 91 -18.33 -10.22 -19.62
N CYS A 92 -18.41 -8.92 -19.94
CA CYS A 92 -18.31 -7.86 -18.92
C CYS A 92 -19.57 -7.78 -18.04
N ALA A 93 -20.75 -8.08 -18.59
CA ALA A 93 -21.97 -8.21 -17.81
C ALA A 93 -21.88 -9.37 -16.80
N ALA A 94 -21.34 -10.52 -17.19
CA ALA A 94 -21.11 -11.66 -16.30
C ALA A 94 -20.17 -11.32 -15.14
N ARG A 95 -19.07 -10.61 -15.41
CA ARG A 95 -18.13 -10.15 -14.36
C ARG A 95 -18.77 -9.17 -13.38
N ARG A 96 -19.62 -8.28 -13.86
CA ARG A 96 -20.39 -7.38 -12.99
C ARG A 96 -21.35 -8.15 -12.09
N ALA A 97 -22.03 -9.16 -12.65
CA ALA A 97 -22.90 -10.04 -11.87
C ALA A 97 -22.09 -10.83 -10.82
N GLU A 98 -20.92 -11.34 -11.19
CA GLU A 98 -20.01 -12.03 -10.27
C GLU A 98 -19.52 -11.11 -9.15
N ALA A 99 -19.10 -9.88 -9.46
CA ALA A 99 -18.68 -8.90 -8.47
C ALA A 99 -19.82 -8.53 -7.50
N LYS A 100 -21.04 -8.39 -8.03
CA LYS A 100 -22.25 -8.18 -7.21
C LYS A 100 -22.47 -9.36 -6.26
N ALA A 101 -22.54 -10.58 -6.79
CA ALA A 101 -22.75 -11.79 -5.99
C ALA A 101 -21.67 -11.96 -4.91
N TYR A 102 -20.41 -11.65 -5.24
CA TYR A 102 -19.31 -11.68 -4.30
C TYR A 102 -19.51 -10.72 -3.11
N VAL A 103 -19.92 -9.48 -3.37
CA VAL A 103 -20.16 -8.48 -2.31
C VAL A 103 -21.37 -8.86 -1.47
N GLU A 104 -22.45 -9.38 -2.09
CA GLU A 104 -23.64 -9.86 -1.38
C GLU A 104 -23.32 -11.01 -0.42
N GLN A 105 -22.36 -11.87 -0.77
CA GLN A 105 -21.87 -12.95 0.10
C GLN A 105 -20.95 -12.45 1.23
N HIS A 106 -20.43 -11.22 1.15
CA HIS A 106 -19.44 -10.68 2.08
C HIS A 106 -19.82 -9.26 2.57
N PRO A 107 -20.91 -9.10 3.35
CA PRO A 107 -21.42 -7.79 3.75
C PRO A 107 -20.43 -6.94 4.56
N ALA A 108 -19.47 -7.56 5.25
CA ALA A 108 -18.38 -6.84 5.94
C ALA A 108 -17.49 -6.02 4.98
N LEU A 109 -17.47 -6.35 3.70
CA LEU A 109 -16.75 -5.58 2.68
C LEU A 109 -17.40 -4.22 2.44
N GLU A 110 -18.73 -4.13 2.42
CA GLU A 110 -19.44 -2.85 2.28
C GLU A 110 -19.22 -1.96 3.52
N GLN A 111 -19.20 -2.53 4.72
CA GLN A 111 -18.87 -1.79 5.94
C GLN A 111 -17.46 -1.18 5.89
N ARG A 112 -16.50 -1.91 5.32
CA ARG A 112 -15.10 -1.51 5.25
C ARG A 112 -14.78 -0.54 4.12
N TYR A 113 -15.38 -0.73 2.95
CA TYR A 113 -15.02 -0.03 1.72
C TYR A 113 -16.14 0.86 1.17
N GLY A 114 -17.32 0.85 1.80
CA GLY A 114 -18.49 1.58 1.34
C GLY A 114 -19.13 0.97 0.09
N ASN A 115 -20.04 1.73 -0.52
CA ASN A 115 -20.81 1.36 -1.71
C ASN A 115 -19.97 1.17 -2.99
N VAL A 116 -18.71 1.61 -2.99
CA VAL A 116 -17.78 1.45 -4.14
C VAL A 116 -17.15 0.06 -4.21
N VAL A 117 -17.32 -0.78 -3.18
CA VAL A 117 -16.63 -2.08 -3.11
C VAL A 117 -16.98 -3.02 -4.26
N ARG A 118 -18.23 -2.99 -4.73
CA ARG A 118 -18.65 -3.74 -5.93
C ARG A 118 -17.84 -3.33 -7.16
N GLN A 119 -17.61 -2.04 -7.35
CA GLN A 119 -16.79 -1.55 -8.46
C GLN A 119 -15.33 -1.98 -8.29
N HIS A 120 -14.78 -1.93 -7.07
CA HIS A 120 -13.42 -2.41 -6.82
C HIS A 120 -13.26 -3.90 -7.16
N VAL A 121 -14.21 -4.74 -6.75
CA VAL A 121 -14.21 -6.17 -7.06
C VAL A 121 -14.36 -6.39 -8.57
N GLU A 122 -15.28 -5.67 -9.23
CA GLU A 122 -15.45 -5.72 -10.70
C GLU A 122 -14.14 -5.36 -11.42
N THR A 123 -13.47 -4.27 -11.03
CA THR A 123 -12.18 -3.85 -11.59
C THR A 123 -11.09 -4.88 -11.35
N ALA A 124 -11.05 -5.53 -10.17
CA ALA A 124 -10.08 -6.59 -9.90
C ALA A 124 -10.32 -7.84 -10.78
N LEU A 125 -11.56 -8.22 -11.04
CA LEU A 125 -11.89 -9.31 -11.97
C LEU A 125 -11.45 -8.94 -13.40
N GLN A 126 -11.73 -7.72 -13.84
CA GLN A 126 -11.26 -7.22 -15.14
C GLN A 126 -9.73 -7.24 -15.26
N ALA A 127 -9.03 -6.87 -14.19
CA ALA A 127 -7.57 -6.92 -14.13
C ALA A 127 -7.01 -8.33 -14.37
N LEU A 128 -7.65 -9.35 -13.79
CA LEU A 128 -7.28 -10.75 -14.00
C LEU A 128 -7.40 -11.16 -15.47
N ASP A 129 -8.46 -10.73 -16.16
CA ASP A 129 -8.60 -11.02 -17.59
C ASP A 129 -7.55 -10.33 -18.45
N VAL A 130 -7.21 -9.08 -18.11
CA VAL A 130 -6.19 -8.31 -18.81
C VAL A 130 -4.83 -9.00 -18.75
N ILE A 131 -4.50 -9.62 -17.62
CA ILE A 131 -3.25 -10.37 -17.43
C ILE A 131 -3.37 -11.87 -17.76
N GLY A 132 -4.55 -12.33 -18.19
CA GLY A 132 -4.78 -13.71 -18.63
C GLY A 132 -4.80 -14.73 -17.50
N LEU A 133 -5.19 -14.34 -16.29
CA LEU A 133 -5.25 -15.22 -15.12
C LEU A 133 -6.70 -15.47 -14.70
N PRO A 134 -7.04 -16.67 -14.21
CA PRO A 134 -8.36 -16.93 -13.64
C PRO A 134 -8.50 -16.32 -12.24
N ARG A 135 -9.74 -16.12 -11.80
CA ARG A 135 -10.02 -15.82 -10.38
C ARG A 135 -9.55 -16.99 -9.50
N PRO A 136 -8.83 -16.73 -8.40
CA PRO A 136 -8.53 -17.75 -7.40
C PRO A 136 -9.81 -18.38 -6.85
N THR A 137 -9.88 -19.72 -6.84
CA THR A 137 -11.02 -20.46 -6.28
C THR A 137 -11.04 -20.45 -4.76
N ASN A 138 -9.87 -20.34 -4.13
CA ASN A 138 -9.75 -20.19 -2.68
C ASN A 138 -10.07 -18.74 -2.26
N GLU A 139 -11.07 -18.60 -1.39
CA GLU A 139 -11.57 -17.28 -0.96
C GLU A 139 -10.52 -16.47 -0.18
N THR A 140 -9.69 -17.15 0.62
CA THR A 140 -8.59 -16.48 1.34
C THR A 140 -7.54 -15.93 0.38
N HIS A 141 -7.27 -16.64 -0.71
CA HIS A 141 -6.36 -16.18 -1.76
C HIS A 141 -6.96 -14.96 -2.49
N TRP A 142 -8.24 -15.06 -2.87
CA TRP A 142 -8.93 -13.96 -3.54
C TRP A 142 -8.96 -12.69 -2.68
N ALA A 143 -9.35 -12.81 -1.40
CA ALA A 143 -9.37 -11.71 -0.44
C ALA A 143 -8.00 -11.04 -0.24
N ALA A 144 -6.90 -11.77 -0.43
CA ALA A 144 -5.55 -11.21 -0.37
C ALA A 144 -5.14 -10.50 -1.68
N ILE A 145 -5.63 -10.93 -2.83
CA ILE A 145 -5.19 -10.48 -4.16
C ILE A 145 -6.02 -9.29 -4.66
N TRP A 146 -7.35 -9.37 -4.59
CA TRP A 146 -8.22 -8.36 -5.23
C TRP A 146 -7.97 -6.92 -4.75
N PRO A 147 -7.67 -6.63 -3.46
CA PRO A 147 -7.42 -5.26 -3.00
C PRO A 147 -6.21 -4.59 -3.64
N ARG A 148 -5.25 -5.38 -4.14
CA ARG A 148 -4.05 -4.90 -4.83
C ARG A 148 -4.33 -4.70 -6.31
N LEU A 149 -5.04 -5.66 -6.92
CA LEU A 149 -5.39 -5.61 -8.33
C LEU A 149 -6.22 -4.39 -8.69
N TRP A 150 -7.29 -4.08 -7.93
CA TRP A 150 -8.14 -2.95 -8.32
C TRP A 150 -7.39 -1.61 -8.30
N ARG A 151 -6.40 -1.44 -7.41
CA ARG A 151 -5.56 -0.24 -7.36
C ARG A 151 -4.64 -0.15 -8.56
N ALA A 152 -3.99 -1.26 -8.92
CA ALA A 152 -3.13 -1.34 -10.10
C ALA A 152 -3.91 -1.25 -11.43
N ALA A 153 -5.19 -1.63 -11.41
CA ALA A 153 -6.11 -1.53 -12.53
C ALA A 153 -6.89 -0.20 -12.57
N GLY A 154 -6.43 0.82 -11.84
CA GLY A 154 -6.99 2.16 -11.94
C GLY A 154 -7.01 2.63 -13.39
N GLY A 155 -8.20 2.95 -13.91
CA GLY A 155 -8.36 3.53 -15.24
C GLY A 155 -8.28 2.57 -16.43
N ILE A 156 -8.33 1.24 -16.23
CA ILE A 156 -8.30 0.26 -17.34
C ILE A 156 -9.62 0.13 -18.12
N ALA A 157 -10.71 0.73 -17.62
CA ALA A 157 -12.00 0.65 -18.29
C ALA A 157 -12.00 1.55 -19.53
N TRP A 158 -12.52 1.05 -20.65
CA TRP A 158 -12.65 1.82 -21.89
C TRP A 158 -13.48 3.09 -21.72
N SER A 159 -14.44 3.13 -20.79
CA SER A 159 -15.20 4.33 -20.48
C SER A 159 -14.38 5.43 -19.79
N ASN A 160 -13.13 5.16 -19.41
CA ASN A 160 -12.22 6.17 -18.88
C ASN A 160 -11.99 7.24 -19.97
N PRO A 161 -12.21 8.54 -19.69
CA PRO A 161 -12.13 9.62 -20.67
C PRO A 161 -10.80 9.70 -21.44
N GLU A 162 -9.70 9.21 -20.86
CA GLU A 162 -8.38 9.15 -21.51
C GLU A 162 -8.30 8.08 -22.62
N THR A 163 -9.25 7.14 -22.65
CA THR A 163 -9.26 5.98 -23.57
C THR A 163 -10.36 6.05 -24.62
N VAL A 164 -11.39 6.88 -24.41
CA VAL A 164 -12.55 6.94 -25.30
C VAL A 164 -12.30 7.83 -26.53
N SER A 165 -12.27 7.21 -27.71
CA SER A 165 -12.50 7.88 -28.99
C SER A 165 -13.89 7.53 -29.53
N PRO A 166 -14.81 8.50 -29.70
CA PRO A 166 -16.15 8.24 -30.22
C PRO A 166 -16.12 7.52 -31.58
N GLY A 167 -16.91 6.46 -31.73
CA GLY A 167 -17.00 5.67 -32.96
C GLY A 167 -15.84 4.69 -33.19
N TYR A 168 -14.98 4.49 -32.18
CA TYR A 168 -13.92 3.50 -32.21
C TYR A 168 -14.23 2.33 -31.27
N VAL A 169 -13.77 1.14 -31.64
CA VAL A 169 -13.88 -0.11 -30.88
C VAL A 169 -12.55 -0.88 -30.90
N ASN A 170 -12.28 -1.66 -29.86
CA ASN A 170 -11.15 -2.58 -29.87
C ASN A 170 -11.45 -3.81 -30.74
N ARG A 171 -10.42 -4.31 -31.42
CA ARG A 171 -10.50 -5.56 -32.20
C ARG A 171 -10.65 -6.76 -31.29
N ARG A 172 -9.96 -6.73 -30.14
CA ARG A 172 -9.99 -7.74 -29.08
C ARG A 172 -10.24 -7.07 -27.72
N PRO A 173 -10.73 -7.81 -26.72
CA PRO A 173 -10.88 -7.25 -25.38
C PRO A 173 -9.56 -6.68 -24.88
N TRP A 174 -9.60 -5.45 -24.34
CA TRP A 174 -8.47 -4.80 -23.67
C TRP A 174 -7.31 -4.34 -24.56
N ASP A 175 -7.45 -4.25 -25.89
CA ASP A 175 -6.35 -3.79 -26.78
C ASP A 175 -5.80 -2.41 -26.38
N HIS A 176 -6.64 -1.54 -25.85
CA HIS A 176 -6.29 -0.22 -25.34
C HIS A 176 -5.42 -0.21 -24.07
N VAL A 177 -5.32 -1.33 -23.35
CA VAL A 177 -4.54 -1.40 -22.10
C VAL A 177 -3.07 -1.59 -22.44
N ARG A 178 -2.26 -0.60 -22.05
CA ARG A 178 -0.83 -0.51 -22.37
C ARG A 178 -0.02 -1.59 -21.65
N ALA A 179 1.15 -1.94 -22.20
CA ALA A 179 2.07 -2.92 -21.60
C ALA A 179 2.43 -2.56 -20.15
N ALA A 180 2.76 -1.30 -19.87
CA ALA A 180 3.08 -0.84 -18.51
C ALA A 180 1.95 -1.10 -17.49
N GLN A 181 0.69 -0.86 -17.88
CA GLN A 181 -0.46 -1.16 -17.00
C GLN A 181 -0.61 -2.66 -16.76
N ARG A 182 -0.37 -3.49 -17.78
CA ARG A 182 -0.36 -4.96 -17.64
C ARG A 182 0.72 -5.42 -16.67
N ASP A 183 1.91 -4.82 -16.74
CA ASP A 183 3.01 -5.14 -15.83
C ASP A 183 2.71 -4.71 -14.39
N GLU A 184 2.08 -3.56 -14.17
CA GLU A 184 1.60 -3.15 -12.85
C GLU A 184 0.58 -4.14 -12.28
N MET A 185 -0.37 -4.61 -13.09
CA MET A 185 -1.34 -5.63 -12.67
C MET A 185 -0.68 -6.98 -12.36
N ARG A 186 0.28 -7.43 -13.17
CA ARG A 186 1.06 -8.66 -12.90
C ARG A 186 1.85 -8.54 -11.60
N LYS A 187 2.50 -7.39 -11.37
CA LYS A 187 3.21 -7.09 -10.14
C LYS A 187 2.27 -7.12 -8.94
N ALA A 188 1.11 -6.47 -9.03
CA ALA A 188 0.11 -6.47 -7.96
C ALA A 188 -0.42 -7.88 -7.64
N TYR A 189 -0.61 -8.73 -8.66
CA TYR A 189 -0.98 -10.13 -8.48
C TYR A 189 0.14 -10.91 -7.77
N ALA A 190 1.38 -10.79 -8.24
CA ALA A 190 2.55 -11.42 -7.64
C ALA A 190 2.74 -10.97 -6.18
N ASP A 191 2.51 -9.70 -5.86
CA ASP A 191 2.56 -9.16 -4.50
C ASP A 191 1.50 -9.79 -3.59
N GLY A 192 0.30 -10.06 -4.13
CA GLY A 192 -0.75 -10.80 -3.44
C GLY A 192 -0.32 -12.24 -3.12
N LEU A 193 0.26 -12.95 -4.09
CA LEU A 193 0.79 -14.29 -3.89
C LEU A 193 1.95 -14.32 -2.89
N ARG A 194 2.89 -13.37 -2.98
CA ARG A 194 3.99 -13.24 -2.01
C ARG A 194 3.47 -13.03 -0.60
N ALA A 195 2.45 -12.19 -0.43
CA ALA A 195 1.82 -11.96 0.86
C ALA A 195 1.14 -13.23 1.42
N LEU A 196 0.53 -14.07 0.57
CA LEU A 196 -0.07 -15.33 0.98
C LEU A 196 0.99 -16.33 1.46
N VAL A 197 2.05 -16.54 0.69
CA VAL A 197 3.17 -17.41 1.07
C VAL A 197 3.79 -16.95 2.39
N ALA A 198 3.97 -15.64 2.54
CA ALA A 198 4.60 -15.06 3.71
C ALA A 198 3.75 -15.13 4.99
N ARG A 199 2.44 -15.44 4.93
CA ARG A 199 1.61 -15.65 6.14
C ARG A 199 1.99 -16.89 6.93
N HIS A 200 2.56 -17.88 6.27
CA HIS A 200 2.94 -19.16 6.89
C HIS A 200 4.43 -19.22 7.23
N GLN A 201 5.17 -18.15 6.98
CA GLN A 201 6.59 -18.06 7.28
C GLN A 201 6.80 -17.50 8.69
N PRO A 202 7.87 -17.92 9.39
CA PRO A 202 8.20 -17.38 10.70
C PRO A 202 8.50 -15.87 10.61
N SER A 203 8.35 -15.17 11.73
CA SER A 203 8.75 -13.76 11.84
C SER A 203 10.21 -13.57 11.46
N VAL A 204 10.49 -12.51 10.71
CA VAL A 204 11.81 -12.19 10.20
C VAL A 204 12.51 -11.22 11.16
N PRO A 205 13.69 -11.56 11.68
CA PRO A 205 14.50 -10.62 12.44
C PRO A 205 15.12 -9.59 11.51
N LEU A 206 14.97 -8.31 11.85
CA LEU A 206 15.53 -7.16 11.15
C LEU A 206 16.59 -6.51 12.04
N PRO A 207 17.88 -6.79 11.82
CA PRO A 207 18.95 -6.23 12.65
C PRO A 207 18.99 -4.70 12.52
N CYS A 208 19.46 -4.01 13.55
CA CYS A 208 19.70 -2.57 13.50
C CYS A 208 20.83 -2.29 12.51
N PRO A 209 20.61 -1.43 11.48
CA PRO A 209 21.64 -1.14 10.50
C PRO A 209 22.86 -0.50 11.17
N GLY A 210 24.06 -0.92 10.80
CA GLY A 210 25.30 -0.32 11.26
C GLY A 210 26.35 -0.14 10.16
N PRO A 211 27.47 0.53 10.49
CA PRO A 211 28.52 0.82 9.53
C PRO A 211 29.07 -0.49 8.93
N ARG A 212 29.19 -0.56 7.60
CA ARG A 212 29.75 -1.73 6.90
C ARG A 212 29.07 -3.06 7.25
N GLY A 213 27.78 -3.03 7.63
CA GLY A 213 27.01 -4.23 7.95
C GLY A 213 27.23 -4.79 9.36
N THR A 214 27.97 -4.13 10.24
CA THR A 214 28.05 -4.55 11.65
C THR A 214 26.72 -4.28 12.34
N ALA A 215 26.12 -5.27 13.01
CA ALA A 215 24.90 -5.06 13.78
C ALA A 215 25.17 -4.05 14.91
N THR A 216 24.33 -3.01 14.98
CA THR A 216 24.34 -2.05 16.10
C THR A 216 23.13 -2.28 17.00
N GLY A 217 22.90 -1.42 17.99
CA GLY A 217 21.67 -1.37 18.76
C GLY A 217 20.89 -0.09 18.48
N CYS A 218 19.60 -0.10 18.78
CA CYS A 218 18.82 1.14 18.92
C CYS A 218 19.56 2.14 19.81
N LEU A 219 19.74 3.39 19.36
CA LEU A 219 20.48 4.40 20.11
C LEU A 219 19.97 4.57 21.55
N TYR A 220 18.66 4.41 21.75
CA TYR A 220 18.00 4.52 23.05
C TYR A 220 18.07 3.21 23.83
N CYS A 221 17.27 2.21 23.44
CA CYS A 221 17.06 1.03 24.26
C CYS A 221 18.14 -0.07 24.09
N GLY A 222 18.98 0.03 23.05
CA GLY A 222 20.04 -0.94 22.77
C GLY A 222 19.59 -2.23 22.10
N VAL A 223 18.33 -2.32 21.66
CA VAL A 223 17.85 -3.54 20.98
C VAL A 223 18.59 -3.77 19.66
N SER A 224 19.16 -4.96 19.44
CA SER A 224 19.98 -5.29 18.26
C SER A 224 19.16 -5.66 17.02
N SER A 225 17.93 -6.12 17.21
CA SER A 225 17.03 -6.54 16.13
C SER A 225 15.58 -6.33 16.52
N VAL A 226 14.73 -6.00 15.54
CA VAL A 226 13.27 -6.02 15.69
C VAL A 226 12.70 -7.14 14.83
N THR A 227 11.65 -7.80 15.29
CA THR A 227 11.00 -8.87 14.52
C THR A 227 9.74 -8.33 13.84
N LEU A 228 9.59 -8.56 12.54
CA LEU A 228 8.34 -8.32 11.81
C LEU A 228 7.77 -9.65 11.29
N ALA A 229 6.45 -9.74 11.17
CA ALA A 229 5.84 -10.87 10.47
C ALA A 229 6.35 -10.92 9.02
N ALA A 230 6.63 -12.10 8.49
CA ALA A 230 7.11 -12.25 7.12
C ALA A 230 6.16 -11.61 6.10
N ALA A 231 4.84 -11.66 6.34
CA ALA A 231 3.84 -10.98 5.52
C ALA A 231 4.01 -9.45 5.48
N ASP A 232 4.44 -8.83 6.58
CA ASP A 232 4.75 -7.39 6.61
C ASP A 232 6.05 -7.07 5.88
N VAL A 233 7.07 -7.92 6.01
CA VAL A 233 8.32 -7.78 5.25
C VAL A 233 8.06 -7.87 3.75
N ALA A 234 7.25 -8.85 3.32
CA ALA A 234 6.84 -8.98 1.93
C ALA A 234 6.04 -7.75 1.44
N ARG A 235 5.12 -7.23 2.28
CA ARG A 235 4.32 -6.03 1.98
C ARG A 235 5.19 -4.77 1.82
N LEU A 236 6.26 -4.65 2.59
CA LEU A 236 7.20 -3.52 2.51
C LEU A 236 8.17 -3.62 1.32
N GLY A 237 8.15 -4.72 0.57
CA GLY A 237 8.96 -4.91 -0.63
C GLY A 237 10.22 -5.75 -0.44
N GLY A 238 10.43 -6.33 0.76
CA GLY A 238 11.57 -7.18 1.08
C GLY A 238 12.25 -6.80 2.40
N VAL A 239 13.29 -7.57 2.76
CA VAL A 239 14.02 -7.40 4.03
C VAL A 239 14.63 -6.01 4.14
N GLN A 240 15.25 -5.51 3.07
CA GLN A 240 15.94 -4.21 3.08
C GLN A 240 14.95 -3.05 3.30
N GLN A 241 13.86 -3.01 2.53
CA GLN A 241 12.84 -1.97 2.67
C GLN A 241 12.13 -2.05 4.03
N ALA A 242 11.90 -3.27 4.53
CA ALA A 242 11.36 -3.47 5.86
C ALA A 242 12.32 -2.98 6.95
N GLN A 243 13.63 -3.20 6.78
CA GLN A 243 14.66 -2.69 7.68
C GLN A 243 14.71 -1.17 7.67
N ASP A 244 14.75 -0.53 6.49
CA ASP A 244 14.74 0.93 6.38
C ASP A 244 13.45 1.55 6.96
N ALA A 245 12.31 0.86 6.86
CA ALA A 245 11.05 1.30 7.47
C ALA A 245 10.99 1.09 9.00
N ALA A 246 11.61 0.02 9.52
CA ALA A 246 11.58 -0.32 10.94
C ALA A 246 12.57 0.50 11.79
N TRP A 247 13.57 1.12 11.16
CA TRP A 247 14.67 1.82 11.81
C TRP A 247 14.76 3.28 11.37
N ARG A 248 14.42 4.22 12.26
CA ARG A 248 14.54 5.65 11.98
C ARG A 248 15.99 6.10 12.14
N ARG A 249 16.57 6.66 11.08
CA ARG A 249 17.89 7.29 11.12
C ARG A 249 17.86 8.56 11.97
N VAL A 250 18.86 8.72 12.83
CA VAL A 250 19.00 9.86 13.73
C VAL A 250 20.46 10.32 13.77
N LEU A 251 20.64 11.64 13.78
CA LEU A 251 21.91 12.32 14.06
C LEU A 251 21.69 13.27 15.24
N THR A 252 22.49 13.13 16.29
CA THR A 252 22.36 13.94 17.50
C THR A 252 23.72 14.17 18.16
N ASN A 253 23.80 14.99 19.21
CA ASN A 253 25.00 15.19 20.01
C ASN A 253 25.08 14.17 21.16
N GLN A 254 26.28 13.83 21.64
CA GLN A 254 26.46 12.95 22.81
C GLN A 254 25.72 13.46 24.06
N THR A 255 25.65 14.78 24.25
CA THR A 255 24.93 15.42 25.37
C THR A 255 23.44 15.07 25.39
N ALA A 256 22.79 15.05 24.21
CA ALA A 256 21.40 14.64 24.08
C ALA A 256 21.17 13.15 24.41
N LEU A 257 22.25 12.35 24.39
CA LEU A 257 22.28 10.93 24.75
C LEU A 257 22.84 10.69 26.16
N GLY A 258 23.08 11.74 26.95
CA GLY A 258 23.48 11.64 28.35
C GLY A 258 24.96 11.37 28.59
N ARG A 259 25.81 11.75 27.63
CA ARG A 259 27.26 11.80 27.80
C ARG A 259 27.77 13.21 27.52
N THR A 260 28.73 13.69 28.30
CA THR A 260 29.39 14.97 28.04
C THR A 260 30.27 14.86 26.79
N GLY A 261 30.20 15.87 25.91
CA GLY A 261 31.03 15.92 24.70
C GLY A 261 30.35 16.60 23.51
N PRO A 262 31.11 17.25 22.61
CA PRO A 262 30.57 17.89 21.41
C PRO A 262 30.36 16.91 20.24
N GLU A 263 30.77 15.64 20.38
CA GLU A 263 30.73 14.70 19.26
C GLU A 263 29.29 14.39 18.85
N LYS A 264 29.11 14.22 17.52
CA LYS A 264 27.84 13.78 16.95
C LYS A 264 27.79 12.26 16.89
N VAL A 265 26.66 11.70 17.29
CA VAL A 265 26.33 10.28 17.19
C VAL A 265 25.31 10.08 16.07
N ARG A 266 25.66 9.24 15.10
CA ARG A 266 24.76 8.77 14.05
C ARG A 266 24.34 7.34 14.37
N GLY A 267 23.04 7.05 14.27
CA GLY A 267 22.53 5.69 14.43
C GLY A 267 21.05 5.60 14.11
N HIS A 268 20.40 4.60 14.68
CA HIS A 268 19.00 4.31 14.42
C HIS A 268 18.19 4.18 15.70
N LEU A 269 16.90 4.49 15.62
CA LEU A 269 15.90 4.19 16.64
C LEU A 269 14.97 3.10 16.13
N CYS A 270 14.62 2.14 16.98
CA CYS A 270 13.54 1.19 16.68
C CYS A 270 12.18 1.91 16.64
N ALA A 271 11.15 1.25 16.12
CA ALA A 271 9.81 1.82 16.00
C ALA A 271 9.26 2.37 17.34
N THR A 272 9.44 1.64 18.44
CA THR A 272 8.97 2.07 19.78
C THR A 272 9.66 3.34 20.24
N CYS A 273 10.99 3.42 20.14
CA CYS A 273 11.74 4.63 20.52
C CYS A 273 11.48 5.80 19.56
N SER A 274 11.20 5.53 18.28
CA SER A 274 10.81 6.54 17.29
C SER A 274 9.45 7.16 17.63
N ALA A 275 8.46 6.35 18.00
CA ALA A 275 7.15 6.85 18.41
C ALA A 275 7.24 7.73 19.67
N ALA A 276 8.08 7.36 20.63
CA ALA A 276 8.33 8.17 21.82
C ALA A 276 9.05 9.49 21.50
N LEU A 277 9.96 9.49 20.51
CA LEU A 277 10.57 10.70 19.99
C LEU A 277 9.53 11.64 19.38
N ASP A 278 8.59 11.12 18.59
CA ASP A 278 7.51 11.91 17.99
C ASP A 278 6.57 12.51 19.04
N LYS A 279 6.17 11.72 20.06
CA LYS A 279 5.37 12.20 21.20
C LYS A 279 6.06 13.34 21.97
N ALA A 280 7.39 13.34 22.02
CA ALA A 280 8.19 14.35 22.71
C ALA A 280 8.57 15.54 21.82
N GLY A 281 7.92 15.74 20.67
CA GLY A 281 8.16 16.88 19.78
C GLY A 281 9.29 16.69 18.77
N GLY A 282 9.74 15.44 18.55
CA GLY A 282 10.71 15.10 17.50
C GLY A 282 12.18 15.37 17.86
N ALA A 283 12.47 15.93 19.04
CA ALA A 283 13.83 16.24 19.49
C ALA A 283 14.45 15.11 20.31
N VAL A 284 15.66 14.70 19.94
CA VAL A 284 16.45 13.72 20.68
C VAL A 284 16.97 14.38 21.95
N GLY A 285 16.65 13.80 23.11
CA GLY A 285 17.00 14.40 24.40
C GLY A 285 16.54 13.56 25.57
N VAL A 286 16.62 14.13 26.77
CA VAL A 286 16.15 13.48 28.01
C VAL A 286 14.66 13.15 27.92
N THR A 287 13.82 14.12 27.53
CA THR A 287 12.36 13.96 27.45
C THR A 287 11.94 12.77 26.59
N SER A 288 12.45 12.67 25.35
CA SER A 288 12.09 11.57 24.44
C SER A 288 12.60 10.20 24.92
N ARG A 289 13.76 10.15 25.60
CA ARG A 289 14.29 8.91 26.18
C ARG A 289 13.48 8.46 27.39
N THR A 290 13.16 9.38 28.30
CA THR A 290 12.30 9.13 29.44
C THR A 290 10.93 8.62 28.99
N GLN A 291 10.33 9.27 27.99
CA GLN A 291 9.07 8.81 27.41
C GLN A 291 9.21 7.40 26.82
N ALA A 292 10.29 7.10 26.10
CA ALA A 292 10.53 5.80 25.51
C ALA A 292 10.68 4.69 26.56
N LEU A 293 11.38 4.97 27.67
CA LEU A 293 11.53 4.03 28.78
C LEU A 293 10.20 3.85 29.53
N ALA A 294 9.48 4.94 29.81
CA ALA A 294 8.17 4.86 30.45
C ALA A 294 7.14 4.08 29.61
N ASP A 295 7.07 4.32 28.29
CA ASP A 295 6.22 3.56 27.37
C ASP A 295 6.56 2.06 27.39
N HIS A 296 7.86 1.73 27.44
CA HIS A 296 8.32 0.34 27.55
C HIS A 296 7.92 -0.31 28.89
N LEU A 297 8.08 0.40 30.00
CA LEU A 297 7.67 -0.07 31.32
C LEU A 297 6.16 -0.33 31.38
N VAL A 298 5.34 0.56 30.82
CA VAL A 298 3.88 0.37 30.73
C VAL A 298 3.56 -0.87 29.88
N ALA A 299 4.19 -1.00 28.70
CA ALA A 299 3.95 -2.13 27.80
C ALA A 299 4.37 -3.50 28.39
N THR A 300 5.26 -3.50 29.39
CA THR A 300 5.73 -4.71 30.10
C THR A 300 5.06 -4.91 31.46
N GLY A 301 3.95 -4.22 31.73
CA GLY A 301 3.16 -4.38 32.97
C GLY A 301 3.76 -3.69 34.20
N ARG A 302 4.80 -2.85 34.03
CA ARG A 302 5.49 -2.10 35.10
C ARG A 302 5.01 -0.64 35.18
N ALA A 303 3.70 -0.40 35.04
CA ALA A 303 3.13 0.95 34.99
C ALA A 303 3.40 1.79 36.25
N LYS A 304 3.39 1.19 37.44
CA LYS A 304 3.73 1.87 38.70
C LYS A 304 5.16 2.43 38.66
N LEU A 305 6.12 1.62 38.20
CA LEU A 305 7.51 2.05 38.04
C LEU A 305 7.67 3.14 36.99
N ALA A 306 6.88 3.10 35.92
CA ALA A 306 6.85 4.18 34.94
C ALA A 306 6.42 5.52 35.57
N GLY A 307 5.47 5.50 36.51
CA GLY A 307 5.09 6.65 37.33
C GLY A 307 6.26 7.13 38.20
N SER A 308 6.81 6.23 39.03
CA SER A 308 7.95 6.54 39.91
C SER A 308 9.16 7.09 39.15
N LEU A 309 9.45 6.58 37.95
CA LEU A 309 10.53 7.10 37.10
C LEU A 309 10.28 8.57 36.70
N ARG A 310 9.03 8.93 36.35
CA ARG A 310 8.70 10.31 35.99
C ARG A 310 8.80 11.23 37.20
N ASP A 311 8.24 10.81 38.33
CA ASP A 311 8.27 11.56 39.58
C ASP A 311 9.72 11.76 40.04
N TRP A 312 10.55 10.71 39.94
CA TRP A 312 11.97 10.77 40.26
C TRP A 312 12.70 11.78 39.37
N LEU A 313 12.46 11.76 38.05
CA LEU A 313 13.09 12.71 37.13
C LEU A 313 12.62 14.16 37.32
N GLN A 314 11.37 14.37 37.74
CA GLN A 314 10.83 15.71 38.06
C GLN A 314 11.36 16.22 39.41
N GLY A 315 11.49 15.36 40.43
CA GLY A 315 11.96 15.73 41.76
C GLY A 315 13.46 16.05 41.85
N HIS A 316 14.23 15.73 40.80
CA HIS A 316 15.68 15.95 40.73
C HIS A 316 16.05 17.12 39.81
N GLU A 317 15.19 18.15 39.71
CA GLU A 317 15.49 19.44 39.06
C GLU A 317 16.77 20.07 39.66
N GLY A 318 17.94 19.70 39.12
CA GLY A 318 19.26 20.18 39.56
C GLY A 318 20.34 19.11 39.64
N ALA A 319 19.99 17.84 39.85
CA ALA A 319 20.94 16.73 39.78
C ALA A 319 21.04 16.21 38.35
N VAL A 320 22.25 16.11 37.81
CA VAL A 320 22.59 15.68 36.45
C VAL A 320 22.39 14.16 36.28
N TYR A 321 21.28 13.61 36.78
CA TYR A 321 20.92 12.22 36.51
C TYR A 321 20.33 12.12 35.12
N VAL A 322 21.22 12.03 34.14
CA VAL A 322 20.82 11.82 32.77
C VAL A 322 20.68 10.32 32.53
N LEU A 323 19.44 9.84 32.34
CA LEU A 323 19.16 8.49 31.82
C LEU A 323 20.04 8.25 30.58
N PRO A 324 21.14 7.47 30.65
CA PRO A 324 22.05 7.35 29.52
C PRO A 324 21.37 6.54 28.41
N ALA A 325 21.54 6.98 27.17
CA ALA A 325 21.10 6.18 26.03
C ALA A 325 22.09 5.02 25.82
N HIS A 326 21.64 3.86 25.32
CA HIS A 326 22.52 2.71 25.05
C HIS A 326 23.80 3.08 24.29
N ALA A 327 23.67 3.94 23.27
CA ALA A 327 24.76 4.34 22.39
C ALA A 327 25.98 4.97 23.10
N VAL A 328 25.81 5.52 24.31
CA VAL A 328 26.90 6.14 25.06
C VAL A 328 27.43 5.29 26.21
N THR A 329 26.88 4.09 26.42
CA THR A 329 27.22 3.20 27.55
C THR A 329 28.43 2.29 27.30
N GLY A 330 28.86 2.15 26.04
CA GLY A 330 29.91 1.19 25.64
C GLY A 330 29.50 -0.29 25.76
N ARG A 331 28.26 -0.60 26.13
CA ARG A 331 27.76 -1.97 26.25
C ARG A 331 27.39 -2.55 24.88
N PRO A 332 27.53 -3.87 24.67
CA PRO A 332 27.04 -4.51 23.45
C PRO A 332 25.52 -4.35 23.33
N PRO A 333 24.97 -4.36 22.10
CA PRO A 333 23.52 -4.35 21.90
C PRO A 333 22.90 -5.68 22.39
N SER A 334 21.63 -5.65 22.77
CA SER A 334 20.93 -6.77 23.41
C SER A 334 19.66 -7.15 22.65
N SER A 335 19.16 -8.38 22.79
CA SER A 335 17.80 -8.73 22.36
C SER A 335 16.73 -8.15 23.29
N THR A 336 17.10 -7.81 24.53
CA THR A 336 16.21 -7.26 25.54
C THR A 336 16.39 -5.74 25.62
N PRO A 337 15.33 -4.95 25.42
CA PRO A 337 15.43 -3.49 25.49
C PRO A 337 15.80 -3.03 26.90
N TRP A 338 16.55 -1.93 26.98
CA TRP A 338 16.88 -1.21 28.22
C TRP A 338 17.72 -1.98 29.26
N VAL A 339 18.40 -3.08 28.88
CA VAL A 339 19.32 -3.80 29.79
C VAL A 339 20.42 -2.89 30.37
N HIS A 340 20.84 -1.87 29.62
CA HIS A 340 21.83 -0.90 30.09
C HIS A 340 21.31 0.04 31.19
N ALA A 341 19.99 0.17 31.37
CA ALA A 341 19.34 1.03 32.34
C ALA A 341 18.88 0.28 33.61
N ALA A 342 19.18 -1.02 33.75
CA ALA A 342 18.72 -1.84 34.87
C ALA A 342 19.11 -1.24 36.24
N ALA A 343 20.37 -0.83 36.42
CA ALA A 343 20.84 -0.23 37.67
C ALA A 343 20.09 1.07 38.03
N LEU A 344 19.71 1.88 37.03
CA LEU A 344 18.89 3.07 37.27
C LEU A 344 17.48 2.68 37.73
N LEU A 345 16.88 1.67 37.08
CA LEU A 345 15.55 1.19 37.46
C LEU A 345 15.54 0.62 38.88
N ASP A 346 16.60 -0.10 39.27
CA ASP A 346 16.76 -0.60 40.64
C ASP A 346 16.86 0.55 41.64
N ALA A 347 17.59 1.62 41.31
CA ALA A 347 17.69 2.82 42.13
C ALA A 347 16.34 3.57 42.28
N VAL A 348 15.55 3.67 41.20
CA VAL A 348 14.20 4.27 41.25
C VAL A 348 13.24 3.46 42.13
N GLN A 349 13.48 2.16 42.28
CA GLN A 349 12.68 1.28 43.13
C GLN A 349 13.14 1.25 44.60
N ALA A 350 14.37 1.70 44.88
CA ALA A 350 14.89 1.74 46.23
C ALA A 350 14.12 2.77 47.08
N PRO A 351 13.91 2.50 48.40
CA PRO A 351 13.36 3.51 49.30
C PRO A 351 14.27 4.75 49.31
N PRO A 352 13.70 5.96 49.47
CA PRO A 352 14.45 7.23 49.41
C PRO A 352 15.55 7.38 50.49
N GLU A 353 15.61 6.49 51.49
CA GLU A 353 16.59 6.54 52.57
C GLU A 353 17.99 6.00 52.20
N VAL A 354 18.14 5.32 51.05
CA VAL A 354 19.45 4.80 50.61
C VAL A 354 20.09 5.79 49.65
N ALA A 355 20.88 6.73 50.19
CA ALA A 355 21.66 7.68 49.40
C ALA A 355 22.55 6.94 48.38
N LEU A 356 22.40 7.25 47.10
CA LEU A 356 23.26 6.72 46.03
C LEU A 356 24.71 7.15 46.26
N PRO A 357 25.70 6.27 46.01
CA PRO A 357 27.10 6.67 46.02
C PRO A 357 27.32 7.71 44.91
N THR A 358 27.82 8.89 45.29
CA THR A 358 28.27 9.93 44.35
C THR A 358 29.41 9.36 43.50
N SER A 359 29.13 9.12 42.22
CA SER A 359 30.09 8.68 41.20
C SER A 359 30.79 9.84 40.52
#